data_AF-A0A8J3VY64-F1
#
_entry.id   AF-A0A8J3VY64-F1
#
_cell.length_a   1.000
_cell.length_b   1.000
_cell.length_c   1.000
_cell.angle_alpha   90.00
_cell.angle_beta   90.00
_cell.angle_gamma   90.00
#
_symmetry.space_group_name_H-M   'P 1'
#
loop_
_entity.id
_entity.type
_entity.pdbx_description
1 polymer ?
#
loop_
_entity_poly.entity_id
_entity_poly.type
_entity_poly.pdbx_seq_one_letter_code
_entity_poly.pdbx_strand_id
1 'polypeptide(L)'
;MKRVRLLAGLLTIAMVTACGGSDSAERSAPKGADGTVRIAINPWVGYEASAAVVAYLLKHELGYKVELKKSGEADSWKGFEDGTVDVVIENWAHPELKKTYIEDSKLAISAGQNGNKGVIGWYVPEWMVQRYPDITDYRNLSKYKDLFKTDKSGDLGQYLAGDRSYVTNDEALVKNLGLPFKVVYSGSEDALIKAAQEATEKKKPLLMYFYEPQWLFNQLKLVKINLPPYAIGCDKDPKQVACDYPPYLLDKIVSTTFAQSGGRAYELVKNFSWTNDDQNSVAYDIAVNKMSPEAAAQKWVEANKIVWQEWIPA
;
A
#
# COMPACT_ATOMS: atom_id res chain seq x y z
N MET A 1 -33.19 -95.04 -14.04
CA MET A 1 -31.80 -95.39 -14.39
C MET A 1 -31.39 -94.64 -15.65
N LYS A 2 -30.58 -93.58 -15.55
CA LYS A 2 -29.68 -93.07 -16.60
C LYS A 2 -28.77 -92.00 -15.98
N ARG A 3 -27.49 -92.12 -16.31
CA ARG A 3 -26.30 -91.53 -15.67
C ARG A 3 -26.12 -90.07 -16.11
N VAL A 4 -25.69 -89.20 -15.19
CA VAL A 4 -25.12 -87.88 -15.52
C VAL A 4 -23.66 -87.87 -15.05
N ARG A 5 -22.77 -87.56 -15.98
CA ARG A 5 -21.31 -87.65 -15.87
C ARG A 5 -20.73 -86.38 -15.21
N LEU A 6 -19.74 -86.59 -14.33
CA LEU A 6 -18.78 -85.57 -13.91
C LEU A 6 -17.94 -85.10 -15.12
N LEU A 7 -17.65 -83.81 -15.16
CA LEU A 7 -16.49 -83.24 -15.85
C LEU A 7 -15.94 -82.11 -14.98
N ALA A 8 -14.75 -82.36 -14.43
CA ALA A 8 -13.94 -81.40 -13.71
C ALA A 8 -13.23 -80.46 -14.71
N GLY A 9 -13.35 -79.16 -14.50
CA GLY A 9 -12.59 -78.13 -15.22
C GLY A 9 -11.63 -77.43 -14.25
N LEU A 10 -10.33 -77.54 -14.52
CA LEU A 10 -9.27 -76.81 -13.84
C LEU A 10 -9.46 -75.30 -14.03
N LEU A 11 -9.39 -74.52 -12.95
CA LEU A 11 -9.29 -73.07 -12.99
C LEU A 11 -7.88 -72.66 -12.57
N THR A 12 -7.10 -72.17 -13.53
CA THR A 12 -5.78 -71.57 -13.35
C THR A 12 -5.88 -70.21 -12.62
N ILE A 13 -5.20 -70.08 -11.49
CA ILE A 13 -5.04 -68.83 -10.74
C ILE A 13 -3.85 -68.06 -11.32
N ALA A 14 -4.10 -66.86 -11.87
CA ALA A 14 -3.05 -65.91 -12.21
C ALA A 14 -2.84 -64.96 -11.01
N MET A 15 -1.67 -65.03 -10.37
CA MET A 15 -1.23 -64.05 -9.37
C MET A 15 -0.68 -62.81 -10.08
N VAL A 16 -1.25 -61.64 -9.80
CA VAL A 16 -0.65 -60.35 -10.15
C VAL A 16 0.02 -59.79 -8.90
N THR A 17 1.34 -59.86 -8.85
CA THR A 17 2.19 -59.16 -7.89
C THR A 17 2.20 -57.67 -8.22
N ALA A 18 1.49 -56.86 -7.43
CA ALA A 18 1.63 -55.41 -7.41
C ALA A 18 2.71 -55.05 -6.38
N CYS A 19 3.90 -54.70 -6.86
CA CYS A 19 4.96 -54.11 -6.04
C CYS A 19 4.57 -52.67 -5.68
N GLY A 20 4.60 -52.37 -4.38
CA GLY A 20 4.42 -51.02 -3.85
C GLY A 20 5.60 -50.12 -4.20
N GLY A 21 5.32 -49.06 -4.93
CA GLY A 21 6.14 -47.85 -5.00
C GLY A 21 5.56 -46.82 -4.04
N SER A 22 6.36 -46.39 -3.08
CA SER A 22 6.07 -45.30 -2.17
C SER A 22 6.11 -43.97 -2.92
N ASP A 23 4.95 -43.49 -3.36
CA ASP A 23 4.80 -42.11 -3.83
C ASP A 23 4.86 -41.16 -2.64
N SER A 24 5.99 -40.48 -2.50
CA SER A 24 6.10 -39.22 -1.78
C SER A 24 5.16 -38.22 -2.44
N ALA A 25 3.98 -38.03 -1.84
CA ALA A 25 3.03 -37.02 -2.23
C ALA A 25 3.63 -35.62 -2.03
N GLU A 26 4.25 -35.08 -3.08
CA GLU A 26 4.40 -33.64 -3.25
C GLU A 26 3.00 -33.03 -3.25
N ARG A 27 2.63 -32.37 -2.15
CA ARG A 27 1.44 -31.53 -2.08
C ARG A 27 1.65 -30.33 -2.98
N SER A 28 1.27 -30.46 -4.25
CA SER A 28 1.09 -29.31 -5.14
C SER A 28 -0.03 -28.42 -4.58
N ALA A 29 0.34 -27.23 -4.11
CA ALA A 29 -0.59 -26.22 -3.61
C ALA A 29 -1.61 -25.81 -4.69
N PRO A 30 -2.84 -25.40 -4.31
CA PRO A 30 -3.79 -24.85 -5.27
C PRO A 30 -3.20 -23.57 -5.85
N LYS A 31 -3.08 -23.53 -7.17
CA LYS A 31 -2.72 -22.34 -7.94
C LYS A 31 -4.01 -21.52 -8.15
N GLY A 32 -3.96 -20.20 -8.02
CA GLY A 32 -4.96 -19.32 -8.65
C GLY A 32 -5.06 -19.66 -10.14
N ALA A 33 -6.15 -19.32 -10.83
CA ALA A 33 -6.55 -19.92 -12.12
C ALA A 33 -5.46 -20.06 -13.23
N ASP A 34 -4.35 -19.31 -13.17
CA ASP A 34 -3.13 -19.46 -14.00
C ASP A 34 -1.80 -19.53 -13.20
N GLY A 35 -1.85 -19.44 -11.87
CA GLY A 35 -0.70 -19.44 -10.95
C GLY A 35 -0.01 -18.08 -10.75
N THR A 36 -0.61 -16.98 -11.21
CA THR A 36 -0.06 -15.63 -11.11
C THR A 36 -0.69 -14.86 -9.95
N VAL A 37 0.12 -14.15 -9.16
CA VAL A 37 -0.33 -13.20 -8.13
C VAL A 37 -0.27 -11.78 -8.69
N ARG A 38 -1.41 -11.08 -8.74
CA ARG A 38 -1.50 -9.72 -9.29
C ARG A 38 -1.53 -8.69 -8.16
N ILE A 39 -0.47 -7.91 -8.01
CA ILE A 39 -0.35 -6.88 -6.98
C ILE A 39 -0.52 -5.52 -7.65
N ALA A 40 -1.45 -4.70 -7.16
CA ALA A 40 -1.54 -3.31 -7.59
C ALA A 40 -0.26 -2.54 -7.24
N ILE A 41 0.06 -1.44 -7.93
CA ILE A 41 1.13 -0.51 -7.56
C ILE A 41 0.53 0.89 -7.57
N ASN A 42 0.30 1.46 -6.39
CA ASN A 42 -0.16 2.84 -6.27
C ASN A 42 1.00 3.83 -6.44
N PRO A 43 0.73 5.08 -6.88
CA PRO A 43 1.77 5.97 -7.40
C PRO A 43 2.49 6.71 -6.27
N TRP A 44 3.08 5.95 -5.34
CA TRP A 44 4.09 6.42 -4.41
C TRP A 44 5.14 5.35 -4.15
N VAL A 45 6.39 5.79 -3.98
CA VAL A 45 7.54 4.87 -3.90
C VAL A 45 7.55 4.01 -2.64
N GLY A 46 6.93 4.47 -1.55
CA GLY A 46 6.71 3.65 -0.35
C GLY A 46 5.86 2.40 -0.65
N TYR A 47 4.80 2.56 -1.46
CA TYR A 47 3.99 1.45 -1.93
C TYR A 47 4.83 0.49 -2.78
N GLU A 48 5.56 1.04 -3.77
CA GLU A 48 6.38 0.26 -4.70
C GLU A 48 7.43 -0.57 -3.94
N ALA A 49 8.01 -0.02 -2.87
CA ALA A 49 8.89 -0.73 -1.95
C ALA A 49 8.21 -1.94 -1.29
N SER A 50 7.04 -1.74 -0.66
CA SER A 50 6.25 -2.82 -0.05
C SER A 50 5.94 -3.94 -1.05
N ALA A 51 5.42 -3.56 -2.23
CA ALA A 51 5.03 -4.50 -3.26
C ALA A 51 6.24 -5.25 -3.85
N ALA A 52 7.38 -4.59 -4.01
CA ALA A 52 8.59 -5.21 -4.53
C ALA A 52 9.15 -6.27 -3.58
N VAL A 53 9.17 -6.02 -2.27
CA VAL A 53 9.62 -7.01 -1.26
C VAL A 53 8.71 -8.24 -1.25
N VAL A 54 7.39 -8.04 -1.21
CA VAL A 54 6.43 -9.15 -1.25
C VAL A 54 6.54 -9.93 -2.56
N ALA A 55 6.66 -9.23 -3.70
CA ALA A 55 6.83 -9.87 -5.00
C ALA A 55 8.14 -10.67 -5.10
N TYR A 56 9.23 -10.15 -4.53
CA TYR A 56 10.51 -10.84 -4.50
C TYR A 56 10.42 -12.17 -3.75
N LEU A 57 9.85 -12.16 -2.53
CA LEU A 57 9.65 -13.37 -1.74
C LEU A 57 8.72 -14.38 -2.43
N LEU A 58 7.61 -13.90 -3.03
CA LEU A 58 6.70 -14.75 -3.80
C LEU A 58 7.42 -15.48 -4.95
N LYS A 59 8.28 -14.77 -5.70
CA LYS A 59 9.02 -15.33 -6.83
C LYS A 59 10.13 -16.28 -6.38
N HIS A 60 10.98 -15.83 -5.45
CA HIS A 60 12.27 -16.48 -5.19
C HIS A 60 12.22 -17.50 -4.04
N GLU A 61 11.34 -17.32 -3.06
CA GLU A 61 11.19 -18.26 -1.94
C GLU A 61 10.02 -19.23 -2.15
N LEU A 62 8.98 -18.81 -2.88
CA LEU A 62 7.76 -19.62 -3.06
C LEU A 62 7.49 -20.05 -4.52
N GLY A 63 8.24 -19.55 -5.50
CA GLY A 63 8.13 -19.97 -6.91
C GLY A 63 6.87 -19.52 -7.64
N TYR A 64 6.17 -18.50 -7.15
CA TYR A 64 4.99 -17.94 -7.82
C TYR A 64 5.37 -16.97 -8.94
N LYS A 65 4.52 -16.87 -9.97
CA LYS A 65 4.56 -15.75 -10.91
C LYS A 65 3.90 -14.54 -10.26
N VAL A 66 4.46 -13.35 -10.48
CA VAL A 66 3.91 -12.11 -9.95
C VAL A 66 3.78 -11.08 -11.06
N GLU A 67 2.62 -10.45 -11.17
CA GLU A 67 2.36 -9.31 -12.03
C GLU A 67 2.14 -8.07 -11.16
N LEU A 68 2.86 -6.99 -11.47
CA LEU A 68 2.75 -5.71 -10.80
C LEU A 68 2.01 -4.73 -11.71
N LYS A 69 0.83 -4.26 -11.29
CA LYS A 69 -0.05 -3.42 -12.12
C LYS A 69 -0.17 -2.01 -11.55
N LYS A 70 0.39 -1.03 -12.25
CA LYS A 70 0.25 0.39 -11.86
C LYS A 70 -1.20 0.85 -11.95
N SER A 71 -1.70 1.49 -10.91
CA SER A 71 -3.05 2.07 -10.85
C SER A 71 -3.14 3.17 -9.81
N GLY A 72 -4.07 4.11 -9.96
CA GLY A 72 -4.43 5.02 -8.87
C GLY A 72 -4.93 4.25 -7.64
N GLU A 73 -4.89 4.90 -6.47
CA GLU A 73 -5.27 4.28 -5.20
C GLU A 73 -6.69 3.71 -5.24
N ALA A 74 -7.69 4.55 -5.51
CA ALA A 74 -9.09 4.11 -5.61
C ALA A 74 -9.33 3.14 -6.79
N ASP A 75 -8.60 3.30 -7.90
CA ASP A 75 -8.74 2.44 -9.08
C ASP A 75 -8.22 1.01 -8.84
N SER A 76 -7.27 0.84 -7.92
CA SER A 76 -6.76 -0.50 -7.57
C SER A 76 -7.85 -1.44 -7.05
N TRP A 77 -8.86 -0.90 -6.36
CA TRP A 77 -9.99 -1.67 -5.82
C TRP A 77 -10.93 -2.18 -6.91
N LYS A 78 -11.09 -1.43 -8.02
CA LYS A 78 -11.91 -1.87 -9.15
C LYS A 78 -11.36 -3.15 -9.79
N GLY A 79 -10.05 -3.38 -9.69
CA GLY A 79 -9.42 -4.61 -10.16
C GLY A 79 -9.90 -5.89 -9.45
N PHE A 80 -10.60 -5.78 -8.32
CA PHE A 80 -11.25 -6.91 -7.68
C PHE A 80 -12.50 -7.39 -8.44
N GLU A 81 -13.18 -6.52 -9.21
CA GLU A 81 -14.37 -6.88 -9.99
C GLU A 81 -14.04 -7.73 -11.22
N ASP A 82 -12.99 -7.34 -11.94
CA ASP A 82 -12.57 -7.98 -13.19
C ASP A 82 -11.44 -9.01 -12.99
N GLY A 83 -10.98 -9.19 -11.74
CA GLY A 83 -9.91 -10.13 -11.39
C GLY A 83 -8.52 -9.67 -11.81
N THR A 84 -8.33 -8.42 -12.22
CA THR A 84 -7.01 -7.91 -12.60
C THR A 84 -6.13 -7.50 -11.43
N VAL A 85 -6.66 -7.51 -10.20
CA VAL A 85 -5.92 -7.28 -8.95
C VAL A 85 -6.30 -8.35 -7.92
N ASP A 86 -5.29 -8.98 -7.31
CA ASP A 86 -5.45 -9.90 -6.19
C ASP A 86 -5.10 -9.23 -4.85
N VAL A 87 -4.16 -8.28 -4.86
CA VAL A 87 -3.59 -7.68 -3.64
C VAL A 87 -3.46 -6.16 -3.78
N VAL A 88 -4.00 -5.43 -2.81
CA VAL A 88 -3.64 -4.06 -2.44
C VAL A 88 -2.85 -4.15 -1.14
N ILE A 89 -1.53 -3.90 -1.20
CA ILE A 89 -0.61 -4.18 -0.08
C ILE A 89 -0.56 -3.07 0.99
N GLU A 90 -1.10 -1.89 0.66
CA GLU A 90 -1.06 -0.71 1.52
C GLU A 90 -2.30 0.15 1.24
N ASN A 91 -3.30 0.07 2.12
CA ASN A 91 -4.53 0.83 2.04
C ASN A 91 -4.55 1.95 3.10
N TRP A 92 -4.68 3.22 2.68
CA TRP A 92 -4.73 4.40 3.55
C TRP A 92 -6.11 4.71 4.11
N ALA A 93 -6.80 3.68 4.59
CA ALA A 93 -8.15 3.76 5.13
C ALA A 93 -9.19 4.36 4.15
N HIS A 94 -9.80 3.49 3.35
CA HIS A 94 -10.97 3.79 2.53
C HIS A 94 -12.25 3.12 3.09
N PRO A 95 -12.95 3.70 4.07
CA PRO A 95 -14.16 3.10 4.65
C PRO A 95 -15.27 2.88 3.62
N GLU A 96 -15.42 3.79 2.65
CA GLU A 96 -16.36 3.68 1.55
C GLU A 96 -16.02 2.50 0.62
N LEU A 97 -14.75 2.32 0.26
CA LEU A 97 -14.33 1.20 -0.58
C LEU A 97 -14.41 -0.13 0.21
N LYS A 98 -14.07 -0.13 1.50
CA LYS A 98 -14.29 -1.30 2.36
C LYS A 98 -15.76 -1.70 2.40
N LYS A 99 -16.66 -0.72 2.58
CA LYS A 99 -18.10 -0.99 2.52
C LYS A 99 -18.49 -1.59 1.17
N THR A 100 -18.13 -0.95 0.06
CA THR A 100 -18.48 -1.42 -1.29
C THR A 100 -17.92 -2.81 -1.60
N TYR A 101 -16.64 -3.05 -1.36
CA TYR A 101 -15.95 -4.26 -1.83
C TYR A 101 -15.93 -5.42 -0.81
N ILE A 102 -15.94 -5.13 0.49
CA ILE A 102 -15.90 -6.14 1.56
C ILE A 102 -17.29 -6.41 2.13
N GLU A 103 -18.12 -5.37 2.31
CA GLU A 103 -19.44 -5.52 2.93
C GLU A 103 -20.53 -5.82 1.92
N ASP A 104 -20.64 -5.02 0.87
CA ASP A 104 -21.77 -5.09 -0.07
C ASP A 104 -21.54 -6.16 -1.14
N SER A 105 -20.41 -6.12 -1.85
CA SER A 105 -20.14 -7.04 -2.98
C SER A 105 -19.42 -8.34 -2.60
N LYS A 106 -18.77 -8.38 -1.43
CA LYS A 106 -17.95 -9.51 -0.95
C LYS A 106 -16.81 -9.92 -1.90
N LEU A 107 -16.36 -9.02 -2.76
CA LEU A 107 -15.27 -9.26 -3.71
C LEU A 107 -13.89 -9.20 -3.07
N ALA A 108 -13.77 -8.54 -1.91
CA ALA A 108 -12.51 -8.40 -1.19
C ALA A 108 -12.67 -8.72 0.30
N ILE A 109 -11.54 -8.99 0.95
CA ILE A 109 -11.43 -9.12 2.41
C ILE A 109 -10.19 -8.39 2.93
N SER A 110 -10.20 -8.03 4.21
CA SER A 110 -8.99 -7.56 4.88
C SER A 110 -8.04 -8.74 5.16
N ALA A 111 -6.77 -8.56 4.83
CA ALA A 111 -5.67 -9.45 5.18
C ALA A 111 -4.86 -8.93 6.38
N GLY A 112 -5.41 -7.98 7.14
CA GLY A 112 -4.80 -7.42 8.34
C GLY A 112 -3.81 -6.28 8.06
N GLN A 113 -3.25 -5.72 9.13
CA GLN A 113 -2.30 -4.60 9.05
C GLN A 113 -1.00 -5.02 8.35
N ASN A 114 -0.37 -4.09 7.61
CA ASN A 114 0.97 -4.30 7.03
C ASN A 114 2.11 -3.82 7.96
N GLY A 115 1.77 -3.34 9.16
CA GLY A 115 2.73 -2.84 10.15
C GLY A 115 3.08 -1.36 10.04
N ASN A 116 2.84 -0.72 8.87
CA ASN A 116 3.09 0.69 8.67
C ASN A 116 2.07 1.57 9.43
N LYS A 117 2.58 2.66 9.99
CA LYS A 117 1.78 3.69 10.67
C LYS A 117 1.82 4.95 9.82
N GLY A 118 0.67 5.28 9.24
CA GLY A 118 0.51 6.43 8.37
C GLY A 118 0.21 7.70 9.17
N VAL A 119 0.81 8.81 8.76
CA VAL A 119 0.46 10.17 9.22
C VAL A 119 0.33 11.04 8.00
N ILE A 120 -0.84 11.65 7.80
CA ILE A 120 -1.03 12.68 6.77
C ILE A 120 -1.00 14.05 7.46
N GLY A 121 -0.50 15.07 6.78
CA GLY A 121 -0.47 16.40 7.35
C GLY A 121 -0.12 17.50 6.36
N TRP A 122 -0.21 18.72 6.87
CA TRP A 122 0.28 19.91 6.20
C TRP A 122 1.68 20.22 6.70
N TYR A 123 2.58 20.58 5.80
CA TYR A 123 3.99 20.78 6.13
C TYR A 123 4.55 22.06 5.52
N VAL A 124 5.52 22.64 6.22
CA VAL A 124 6.40 23.71 5.73
C VAL A 124 7.87 23.30 5.90
N PRO A 125 8.80 23.77 5.06
CA PRO A 125 10.22 23.54 5.29
C PRO A 125 10.72 24.19 6.60
N GLU A 126 11.68 23.56 7.29
CA GLU A 126 12.23 24.03 8.59
C GLU A 126 12.68 25.50 8.56
N TRP A 127 13.25 25.97 7.45
CA TRP A 127 13.71 27.36 7.32
C TRP A 127 12.57 28.37 7.49
N MET A 128 11.33 28.00 7.13
CA MET A 128 10.17 28.87 7.33
C MET A 128 9.88 29.04 8.80
N VAL A 129 9.98 27.97 9.59
CA VAL A 129 9.77 28.03 11.05
C VAL A 129 10.87 28.85 11.72
N GLN A 130 12.11 28.73 11.27
CA GLN A 130 13.22 29.56 11.77
C GLN A 130 13.00 31.05 11.50
N ARG A 131 12.35 31.40 10.38
CA ARG A 131 12.08 32.79 9.99
C ARG A 131 10.74 33.33 10.50
N TYR A 132 9.75 32.46 10.64
CA TYR A 132 8.36 32.74 11.03
C TYR A 132 7.97 31.77 12.15
N PRO A 133 8.40 32.02 13.41
CA PRO A 133 8.31 31.02 14.49
C PRO A 133 6.89 30.56 14.86
N ASP A 134 5.87 31.35 14.52
CA ASP A 134 4.46 31.10 14.79
C ASP A 134 3.71 30.48 13.59
N ILE A 135 4.39 30.18 12.48
CA ILE A 135 3.79 29.69 11.23
C ILE A 135 3.18 28.28 11.35
N THR A 136 3.66 27.48 12.30
CA THR A 136 3.18 26.11 12.50
C THR A 136 1.80 26.05 13.14
N ASP A 137 1.26 27.15 13.66
CA ASP A 137 -0.12 27.22 14.12
C ASP A 137 -1.03 27.59 12.95
N TYR A 138 -1.99 26.73 12.61
CA TYR A 138 -2.89 26.96 11.47
C TYR A 138 -3.60 28.33 11.54
N ARG A 139 -3.87 28.83 12.77
CA ARG A 139 -4.52 30.12 13.02
C ARG A 139 -3.71 31.31 12.49
N ASN A 140 -2.40 31.14 12.38
CA ASN A 140 -1.48 32.16 11.90
C ASN A 140 -1.23 32.09 10.39
N LEU A 141 -1.68 31.05 9.67
CA LEU A 141 -1.41 30.91 8.23
C LEU A 141 -1.95 32.09 7.41
N SER A 142 -3.09 32.67 7.80
CA SER A 142 -3.69 33.84 7.14
C SER A 142 -2.78 35.06 7.14
N LYS A 143 -1.97 35.27 8.19
CA LYS A 143 -0.94 36.33 8.28
C LYS A 143 0.14 36.18 7.21
N TYR A 144 0.37 34.95 6.76
CA TYR A 144 1.45 34.59 5.83
C TYR A 144 0.97 34.28 4.42
N LYS A 145 -0.34 34.42 4.11
CA LYS A 145 -0.91 34.02 2.82
C LYS A 145 -0.15 34.56 1.61
N ASP A 146 0.35 35.80 1.71
CA ASP A 146 1.01 36.49 0.61
C ASP A 146 2.38 35.90 0.27
N LEU A 147 3.03 35.20 1.22
CA LEU A 147 4.25 34.44 0.96
C LEU A 147 4.02 33.28 -0.01
N PHE A 148 2.80 32.73 -0.03
CA PHE A 148 2.45 31.56 -0.81
C PHE A 148 1.72 31.90 -2.12
N LYS A 149 1.59 33.17 -2.50
CA LYS A 149 0.90 33.55 -3.74
C LYS A 149 1.62 32.98 -4.97
N THR A 150 0.84 32.43 -5.89
CA THR A 150 1.28 31.98 -7.21
C THR A 150 0.25 32.41 -8.25
N ASP A 151 0.60 32.33 -9.53
CA ASP A 151 -0.34 32.57 -10.64
C ASP A 151 -1.56 31.65 -10.56
N LYS A 152 -1.41 30.45 -9.99
CA LYS A 152 -2.50 29.48 -9.83
C LYS A 152 -3.44 29.83 -8.67
N SER A 153 -2.96 30.53 -7.64
CA SER A 153 -3.73 30.91 -6.45
C SER A 153 -4.38 32.29 -6.55
N GLY A 154 -3.93 33.16 -7.45
CA GLY A 154 -4.44 34.52 -7.59
C GLY A 154 -4.13 35.34 -6.34
N ASP A 155 -5.14 35.96 -5.72
CA ASP A 155 -4.97 36.76 -4.49
C ASP A 155 -4.91 35.96 -3.19
N LEU A 156 -5.16 34.65 -3.27
CA LEU A 156 -5.03 33.71 -2.16
C LEU A 156 -3.61 33.14 -2.10
N GLY A 157 -3.22 32.62 -0.94
CA GLY A 157 -2.02 31.79 -0.83
C GLY A 157 -2.23 30.42 -1.51
N GLN A 158 -1.17 29.79 -1.99
CA GLN A 158 -1.23 28.43 -2.50
C GLN A 158 -1.02 27.43 -1.36
N TYR A 159 -1.95 26.48 -1.23
CA TYR A 159 -1.73 25.21 -0.56
C TYR A 159 -1.47 24.15 -1.64
N LEU A 160 -0.31 23.48 -1.61
CA LEU A 160 0.06 22.48 -2.62
C LEU A 160 -0.40 21.09 -2.19
N ALA A 161 -1.48 20.58 -2.80
CA ALA A 161 -1.98 19.22 -2.59
C ALA A 161 -1.25 18.21 -3.48
N GLY A 162 -1.39 16.91 -3.15
CA GLY A 162 -0.88 15.80 -3.96
C GLY A 162 -1.70 15.52 -5.22
N ASP A 163 -1.78 14.23 -5.58
CA ASP A 163 -2.73 13.78 -6.60
C ASP A 163 -4.18 13.81 -6.06
N ARG A 164 -5.16 13.96 -6.95
CA ARG A 164 -6.58 13.99 -6.57
C ARG A 164 -7.10 12.65 -6.03
N SER A 165 -6.42 11.54 -6.34
CA SER A 165 -6.80 10.21 -5.87
C SER A 165 -6.33 9.90 -4.45
N TYR A 166 -5.40 10.68 -3.89
CA TYR A 166 -4.91 10.48 -2.54
C TYR A 166 -5.99 10.78 -1.50
N VAL A 167 -5.91 10.09 -0.37
CA VAL A 167 -6.71 10.41 0.81
C VAL A 167 -6.39 11.83 1.29
N THR A 168 -7.37 12.73 1.22
CA THR A 168 -7.21 14.13 1.63
C THR A 168 -8.53 14.77 2.03
N ASN A 169 -8.45 15.73 2.96
CA ASN A 169 -9.53 16.62 3.38
C ASN A 169 -9.18 18.11 3.12
N ASP A 170 -8.17 18.39 2.30
CA ASP A 170 -7.53 19.71 2.24
C ASP A 170 -8.46 20.83 1.78
N GLU A 171 -9.35 20.58 0.82
CA GLU A 171 -10.34 21.58 0.38
C GLU A 171 -11.35 21.90 1.49
N ALA A 172 -11.80 20.87 2.23
CA ALA A 172 -12.71 21.04 3.35
C ALA A 172 -12.01 21.78 4.50
N LEU A 173 -10.76 21.43 4.82
CA LEU A 173 -9.97 22.11 5.84
C LEU A 173 -9.74 23.57 5.52
N VAL A 174 -9.27 23.89 4.30
CA VAL A 174 -9.08 25.28 3.86
C VAL A 174 -10.37 26.09 4.00
N LYS A 175 -11.49 25.53 3.55
CA LYS A 175 -12.80 26.19 3.61
C LYS A 175 -13.31 26.36 5.04
N ASN A 176 -13.36 25.28 5.82
CA ASN A 176 -14.03 25.23 7.12
C ASN A 176 -13.20 25.89 8.22
N LEU A 177 -11.88 25.99 8.05
CA LEU A 177 -11.00 26.78 8.91
C LEU A 177 -10.91 28.26 8.48
N GLY A 178 -11.59 28.66 7.40
CA GLY A 178 -11.62 30.05 6.93
C GLY A 178 -10.26 30.56 6.44
N LEU A 179 -9.43 29.67 5.89
CA LEU A 179 -8.07 30.00 5.48
C LEU A 179 -8.07 30.65 4.09
N PRO A 180 -7.37 31.77 3.88
CA PRO A 180 -7.33 32.48 2.59
C PRO A 180 -6.33 31.82 1.62
N PHE A 181 -6.52 30.52 1.40
CA PHE A 181 -5.68 29.69 0.55
C PHE A 181 -6.52 29.04 -0.56
N LYS A 182 -5.86 28.75 -1.67
CA LYS A 182 -6.41 27.91 -2.74
C LYS A 182 -5.64 26.61 -2.78
N VAL A 183 -6.37 25.49 -2.76
CA VAL A 183 -5.80 24.17 -2.99
C VAL A 183 -5.41 24.03 -4.47
N VAL A 184 -4.13 23.77 -4.70
CA VAL A 184 -3.56 23.53 -6.03
C VAL A 184 -2.96 22.13 -6.02
N TYR A 185 -3.48 21.25 -6.88
CA TYR A 185 -2.98 19.87 -6.98
C TYR A 185 -1.70 19.85 -7.80
N SER A 186 -0.67 19.22 -7.23
CA SER A 186 0.61 18.96 -7.91
C SER A 186 0.49 17.79 -8.89
N GLY A 187 -0.43 16.84 -8.61
CA GLY A 187 -0.73 15.69 -9.47
C GLY A 187 0.13 14.44 -9.22
N SER A 188 1.14 14.50 -8.35
CA SER A 188 1.96 13.32 -8.01
C SER A 188 2.80 13.51 -6.75
N GLU A 189 3.21 12.40 -6.13
CA GLU A 189 4.25 12.38 -5.10
C GLU A 189 5.55 13.04 -5.57
N ASP A 190 6.04 12.68 -6.77
CA ASP A 190 7.27 13.25 -7.32
C ASP A 190 7.24 14.79 -7.39
N ALA A 191 6.09 15.37 -7.72
CA ALA A 191 5.92 16.81 -7.77
C ALA A 191 5.95 17.45 -6.37
N LEU A 192 5.38 16.78 -5.35
CA LEU A 192 5.47 17.20 -3.96
C LEU A 192 6.92 17.12 -3.44
N ILE A 193 7.62 16.01 -3.70
CA ILE A 193 9.02 15.80 -3.30
C ILE A 193 9.91 16.88 -3.92
N LYS A 194 9.76 17.13 -5.22
CA LYS A 194 10.51 18.19 -5.91
C LYS A 194 10.21 19.57 -5.34
N ALA A 195 8.94 19.87 -5.04
CA ALA A 195 8.57 21.14 -4.43
C ALA A 195 9.24 21.31 -3.05
N ALA A 196 9.24 20.28 -2.20
CA ALA A 196 9.89 20.29 -0.89
C ALA A 196 11.41 20.50 -0.98
N GLN A 197 12.08 19.82 -1.91
CA GLN A 197 13.50 19.99 -2.21
C GLN A 197 13.81 21.42 -2.65
N GLU A 198 13.12 21.92 -3.68
CA GLU A 198 13.32 23.28 -4.18
C GLU A 198 13.03 24.35 -3.11
N ALA A 199 11.97 24.15 -2.31
CA ALA A 199 11.61 25.05 -1.23
C ALA A 199 12.68 25.09 -0.14
N THR A 200 13.32 23.96 0.15
CA THR A 200 14.37 23.87 1.15
C THR A 200 15.69 24.49 0.66
N GLU A 201 16.10 24.15 -0.57
CA GLU A 201 17.35 24.63 -1.18
C GLU A 201 17.30 26.12 -1.48
N LYS A 202 16.23 26.59 -2.13
CA LYS A 202 16.11 27.96 -2.64
C LYS A 202 15.38 28.88 -1.66
N LYS A 203 15.03 28.38 -0.46
CA LYS A 203 14.23 29.10 0.55
C LYS A 203 12.94 29.70 -0.04
N LYS A 204 12.28 28.95 -0.94
CA LYS A 204 10.98 29.35 -1.52
C LYS A 204 9.85 28.95 -0.57
N PRO A 205 8.93 29.85 -0.19
CA PRO A 205 7.79 29.50 0.65
C PRO A 205 7.00 28.31 0.09
N LEU A 206 6.66 27.36 0.95
CA LEU A 206 5.88 26.19 0.59
C LEU A 206 5.02 25.74 1.76
N LEU A 207 3.72 25.63 1.53
CA LEU A 207 2.76 24.96 2.39
C LEU A 207 2.16 23.83 1.56
N MET A 208 2.31 22.59 2.01
CA MET A 208 1.98 21.41 1.19
C MET A 208 1.35 20.27 1.99
N TYR A 209 0.60 19.45 1.28
CA TYR A 209 0.26 18.08 1.67
C TYR A 209 1.53 17.23 1.70
N PHE A 210 1.71 16.46 2.76
CA PHE A 210 2.67 15.36 2.78
C PHE A 210 2.28 14.30 3.80
N TYR A 211 3.04 13.21 3.86
CA TYR A 211 2.70 12.07 4.69
C TYR A 211 3.92 11.27 5.11
N GLU A 212 3.78 10.46 6.16
CA GLU A 212 4.74 9.47 6.64
C GLU A 212 4.07 8.09 6.65
N PRO A 213 4.78 6.97 6.40
CA PRO A 213 6.21 6.84 6.10
C PRO A 213 6.62 7.50 4.79
N GLN A 214 7.76 8.20 4.82
CA GLN A 214 8.32 8.80 3.61
C GLN A 214 9.82 9.07 3.73
N TRP A 215 10.61 8.52 2.78
CA TRP A 215 12.08 8.54 2.83
C TRP A 215 12.65 9.97 2.83
N LEU A 216 11.92 10.94 2.27
CA LEU A 216 12.35 12.32 2.16
C LEU A 216 12.62 12.97 3.51
N PHE A 217 11.92 12.55 4.58
CA PHE A 217 12.15 13.09 5.94
C PHE A 217 13.56 12.79 6.47
N ASN A 218 14.25 11.78 5.93
CA ASN A 218 15.64 11.49 6.28
C ASN A 218 16.62 12.49 5.65
N GLN A 219 16.22 13.19 4.58
CA GLN A 219 17.06 14.16 3.88
C GLN A 219 16.65 15.61 4.16
N LEU A 220 15.35 15.85 4.34
CA LEU A 220 14.78 17.17 4.52
C LEU A 220 13.98 17.24 5.81
N LYS A 221 14.22 18.30 6.58
CA LYS A 221 13.37 18.63 7.72
C LYS A 221 12.17 19.44 7.25
N LEU A 222 11.02 18.78 7.20
CA LEU A 222 9.72 19.40 7.04
C LEU A 222 9.02 19.42 8.41
N VAL A 223 8.37 20.54 8.74
CA VAL A 223 7.70 20.73 10.03
C VAL A 223 6.20 20.72 9.79
N LYS A 224 5.50 19.85 10.52
CA LYS A 224 4.04 19.71 10.44
C LYS A 224 3.36 20.97 10.99
N ILE A 225 2.32 21.42 10.31
CA ILE A 225 1.38 22.43 10.80
C ILE A 225 0.45 21.76 11.82
N ASN A 226 0.30 22.40 12.97
CA ASN A 226 -0.66 22.04 13.98
C ASN A 226 -2.05 22.50 13.53
N LEU A 227 -2.81 21.62 12.88
CA LEU A 227 -4.24 21.78 12.63
C LEU A 227 -5.04 21.53 13.93
N PRO A 228 -6.35 21.85 13.99
CA PRO A 228 -7.17 21.45 15.15
C PRO A 228 -7.06 19.94 15.38
N PRO A 229 -6.75 19.45 16.59
CA PRO A 229 -6.48 18.02 16.79
C PRO A 229 -7.61 17.11 16.30
N TYR A 230 -7.24 15.95 15.75
CA TYR A 230 -8.22 14.93 15.39
C TYR A 230 -9.00 14.47 16.63
N ALA A 231 -10.32 14.40 16.48
CA ALA A 231 -11.23 13.77 17.44
C ALA A 231 -12.09 12.74 16.70
N ILE A 232 -12.37 11.60 17.33
CA ILE A 232 -13.09 10.49 16.67
C ILE A 232 -14.39 11.00 16.05
N GLY A 233 -14.47 10.88 14.71
CA GLY A 233 -15.63 11.22 13.93
C GLY A 233 -15.75 12.69 13.49
N CYS A 234 -14.74 13.52 13.73
CA CYS A 234 -14.68 14.88 13.16
C CYS A 234 -14.50 14.88 11.62
N ASP A 235 -14.22 13.71 11.04
CA ASP A 235 -14.03 13.43 9.62
C ASP A 235 -15.19 12.63 8.98
N LYS A 236 -16.27 12.36 9.72
CA LYS A 236 -17.41 11.55 9.23
C LYS A 236 -18.12 12.14 8.01
N ASP A 237 -18.24 13.46 7.96
CA ASP A 237 -18.75 14.17 6.79
C ASP A 237 -17.57 14.87 6.10
N PRO A 238 -17.13 14.38 4.93
CA PRO A 238 -16.02 14.97 4.17
C PRO A 238 -16.19 16.47 3.89
N LYS A 239 -17.43 17.00 3.90
CA LYS A 239 -17.68 18.42 3.66
C LYS A 239 -17.53 19.29 4.91
N GLN A 240 -17.57 18.69 6.10
CA GLN A 240 -17.55 19.39 7.40
C GLN A 240 -16.22 19.23 8.14
N VAL A 241 -15.24 18.54 7.54
CA VAL A 241 -13.93 18.31 8.17
C VAL A 241 -13.27 19.64 8.51
N ALA A 242 -12.90 19.80 9.78
CA ALA A 242 -12.22 20.96 10.33
C ALA A 242 -11.16 20.55 11.38
N CYS A 243 -10.66 19.32 11.28
CA CYS A 243 -9.69 18.71 12.18
C CYS A 243 -8.54 18.06 11.40
N ASP A 244 -7.41 17.90 12.06
CA ASP A 244 -6.23 17.21 11.56
C ASP A 244 -6.57 15.76 11.17
N TYR A 245 -5.67 15.13 10.42
CA TYR A 245 -5.84 13.75 9.98
C TYR A 245 -5.70 12.77 11.16
N PRO A 246 -6.44 11.65 11.17
CA PRO A 246 -6.21 10.59 12.13
C PRO A 246 -4.85 9.93 11.91
N PRO A 247 -4.29 9.24 12.93
CA PRO A 247 -3.26 8.25 12.67
C PRO A 247 -3.86 7.09 11.86
N TYR A 248 -3.15 6.67 10.82
CA TYR A 248 -3.56 5.56 9.97
C TYR A 248 -2.82 4.29 10.36
N LEU A 249 -3.55 3.20 10.54
CA LEU A 249 -2.98 1.86 10.62
C LEU A 249 -3.21 1.21 9.27
N LEU A 250 -2.16 1.16 8.44
CA LEU A 250 -2.28 0.71 7.06
C LEU A 250 -2.53 -0.79 7.02
N ASP A 251 -3.47 -1.21 6.18
CA ASP A 251 -3.86 -2.61 6.04
C ASP A 251 -3.78 -3.10 4.61
N LYS A 252 -3.80 -4.42 4.47
CA LYS A 252 -3.72 -5.14 3.21
C LYS A 252 -5.12 -5.61 2.86
N ILE A 253 -5.53 -5.39 1.63
CA ILE A 253 -6.82 -5.83 1.12
C ILE A 253 -6.56 -6.80 -0.02
N VAL A 254 -7.24 -7.93 0.00
CA VAL A 254 -7.08 -8.96 -1.04
C VAL A 254 -8.41 -9.36 -1.62
N SER A 255 -8.41 -9.87 -2.85
CA SER A 255 -9.61 -10.44 -3.45
C SER A 255 -10.06 -11.68 -2.66
N THR A 256 -11.36 -11.90 -2.56
CA THR A 256 -11.93 -13.10 -1.91
C THR A 256 -11.44 -14.38 -2.59
N THR A 257 -11.31 -14.36 -3.92
CA THR A 257 -10.76 -15.48 -4.70
C THR A 257 -9.31 -15.78 -4.32
N PHE A 258 -8.45 -14.76 -4.19
CA PHE A 258 -7.06 -14.96 -3.78
C PHE A 258 -6.97 -15.48 -2.35
N ALA A 259 -7.81 -14.99 -1.44
CA ALA A 259 -7.86 -15.50 -0.07
C ALA A 259 -8.26 -16.99 0.01
N GLN A 260 -9.15 -17.44 -0.87
CA GLN A 260 -9.63 -18.83 -0.90
C GLN A 260 -8.69 -19.79 -1.63
N SER A 261 -8.03 -19.32 -2.70
CA SER A 261 -7.28 -20.18 -3.63
C SER A 261 -5.79 -19.88 -3.72
N GLY A 262 -5.30 -18.79 -3.11
CA GLY A 262 -3.90 -18.36 -3.19
C GLY A 262 -2.91 -19.23 -2.40
N GLY A 263 -3.41 -20.05 -1.46
CA GLY A 263 -2.58 -20.96 -0.67
C GLY A 263 -1.42 -20.24 0.02
N ARG A 264 -0.20 -20.74 -0.18
CA ARG A 264 1.02 -20.19 0.43
C ARG A 264 1.29 -18.73 0.02
N ALA A 265 0.89 -18.31 -1.18
CA ALA A 265 1.02 -16.91 -1.60
C ALA A 265 0.13 -15.98 -0.77
N TYR A 266 -1.12 -16.40 -0.49
CA TYR A 266 -2.01 -15.63 0.38
C TYR A 266 -1.48 -15.57 1.81
N GLU A 267 -0.96 -16.69 2.34
CA GLU A 267 -0.37 -16.73 3.68
C GLU A 267 0.82 -15.78 3.82
N LEU A 268 1.74 -15.74 2.84
CA LEU A 268 2.82 -14.76 2.81
C LEU A 268 2.30 -13.31 2.84
N VAL A 269 1.34 -12.97 1.97
CA VAL A 269 0.74 -11.62 1.92
C VAL A 269 0.04 -11.28 3.24
N LYS A 270 -0.66 -12.24 3.85
CA LYS A 270 -1.33 -12.07 5.13
C LYS A 270 -0.33 -11.83 6.27
N ASN A 271 0.76 -12.58 6.29
CA ASN A 271 1.78 -12.50 7.33
C ASN A 271 2.71 -11.30 7.17
N PHE A 272 2.87 -10.77 5.95
CA PHE A 272 3.69 -9.59 5.67
C PHE A 272 3.36 -8.43 6.61
N SER A 273 4.31 -8.06 7.45
CA SER A 273 4.17 -6.94 8.37
C SER A 273 5.55 -6.38 8.67
N TRP A 274 5.76 -5.09 8.43
CA TRP A 274 7.07 -4.46 8.59
C TRP A 274 6.96 -3.00 9.08
N THR A 275 8.09 -2.41 9.41
CA THR A 275 8.12 -1.06 10.01
C THR A 275 8.14 0.05 8.96
N ASN A 276 7.89 1.29 9.40
CA ASN A 276 8.11 2.48 8.58
C ASN A 276 9.57 2.61 8.14
N ASP A 277 10.52 2.21 8.98
CA ASP A 277 11.95 2.29 8.67
C ASP A 277 12.33 1.29 7.57
N ASP A 278 11.79 0.08 7.61
CA ASP A 278 11.99 -0.92 6.56
C ASP A 278 11.49 -0.39 5.20
N GLN A 279 10.25 0.14 5.16
CA GLN A 279 9.70 0.73 3.96
C GLN A 279 10.57 1.90 3.45
N ASN A 280 10.92 2.84 4.34
CA ASN A 280 11.72 4.00 3.98
C ASN A 280 13.10 3.59 3.46
N SER A 281 13.71 2.52 3.98
CA SER A 281 15.01 2.04 3.52
C SER A 281 14.97 1.54 2.07
N VAL A 282 13.97 0.73 1.72
CA VAL A 282 13.78 0.22 0.36
C VAL A 282 13.36 1.34 -0.58
N ALA A 283 12.43 2.19 -0.14
CA ALA A 283 11.99 3.35 -0.90
C ALA A 283 13.14 4.32 -1.20
N TYR A 284 14.07 4.52 -0.26
CA TYR A 284 15.29 5.30 -0.46
C TYR A 284 16.20 4.66 -1.52
N ASP A 285 16.39 3.34 -1.49
CA ASP A 285 17.20 2.65 -2.48
C ASP A 285 16.63 2.82 -3.91
N ILE A 286 15.30 2.80 -4.05
CA ILE A 286 14.61 3.06 -5.31
C ILE A 286 14.75 4.54 -5.71
N ALA A 287 14.33 5.46 -4.83
CA ALA A 287 14.19 6.87 -5.15
C ALA A 287 15.52 7.61 -5.26
N VAL A 288 16.48 7.31 -4.39
CA VAL A 288 17.75 8.04 -4.27
C VAL A 288 18.89 7.27 -4.90
N ASN A 289 19.07 5.99 -4.54
CA ASN A 289 20.16 5.16 -5.09
C ASN A 289 19.86 4.64 -6.50
N LYS A 290 18.67 4.92 -7.03
CA LYS A 290 18.25 4.59 -8.40
C LYS A 290 18.32 3.09 -8.70
N MET A 291 18.15 2.25 -7.68
CA MET A 291 18.01 0.81 -7.85
C MET A 291 16.67 0.49 -8.50
N SER A 292 16.60 -0.60 -9.26
CA SER A 292 15.29 -1.14 -9.64
C SER A 292 14.55 -1.62 -8.37
N PRO A 293 13.21 -1.58 -8.35
CA PRO A 293 12.44 -2.09 -7.20
C PRO A 293 12.82 -3.52 -6.82
N GLU A 294 13.03 -4.40 -7.81
CA GLU A 294 13.45 -5.78 -7.58
C GLU A 294 14.84 -5.89 -6.94
N ALA A 295 15.80 -5.08 -7.38
CA ALA A 295 17.14 -5.07 -6.78
C ALA A 295 17.15 -4.48 -5.37
N ALA A 296 16.36 -3.44 -5.11
CA ALA A 296 16.19 -2.86 -3.78
C ALA A 296 15.54 -3.86 -2.82
N ALA A 297 14.49 -4.55 -3.29
CA ALA A 297 13.83 -5.63 -2.56
C ALA A 297 14.80 -6.78 -2.25
N GLN A 298 15.56 -7.26 -3.25
CA GLN A 298 16.59 -8.29 -3.05
C GLN A 298 17.57 -7.89 -1.95
N LYS A 299 18.15 -6.70 -2.03
CA LYS A 299 19.11 -6.18 -1.06
C LYS A 299 18.54 -6.18 0.35
N TRP A 300 17.30 -5.72 0.52
CA TRP A 300 16.63 -5.71 1.83
C TRP A 300 16.30 -7.12 2.31
N VAL A 301 15.80 -8.00 1.46
CA VAL A 301 15.48 -9.40 1.79
C VAL A 301 16.73 -10.16 2.24
N GLU A 302 17.84 -10.05 1.53
CA GLU A 302 19.10 -10.72 1.90
C GLU A 302 19.63 -10.23 3.27
N ALA A 303 19.49 -8.94 3.55
CA ALA A 303 19.95 -8.34 4.80
C ALA A 303 19.02 -8.59 6.00
N ASN A 304 17.72 -8.80 5.77
CA ASN A 304 16.69 -8.83 6.82
C ASN A 304 16.00 -10.20 6.95
N LYS A 305 16.76 -11.28 6.76
CA LYS A 305 16.23 -12.66 6.82
C LYS A 305 15.43 -12.98 8.09
N ILE A 306 15.88 -12.49 9.24
CA ILE A 306 15.19 -12.67 10.53
C ILE A 306 13.78 -12.05 10.51
N VAL A 307 13.58 -10.95 9.77
CA VAL A 307 12.30 -10.23 9.73
C VAL A 307 11.27 -10.99 8.90
N TRP A 308 11.64 -11.45 7.71
CA TRP A 308 10.66 -12.01 6.77
C TRP A 308 10.51 -13.53 6.84
N GLN A 309 11.42 -14.25 7.49
CA GLN A 309 11.33 -15.71 7.60
C GLN A 309 10.01 -16.17 8.22
N GLU A 310 9.50 -15.44 9.21
CA GLU A 310 8.22 -15.75 9.84
C GLU A 310 7.02 -15.49 8.92
N TRP A 311 7.20 -14.73 7.84
CA TRP A 311 6.14 -14.49 6.87
C TRP A 311 5.93 -15.69 5.96
N ILE A 312 6.97 -16.49 5.73
CA ILE A 312 6.92 -17.66 4.84
C ILE A 312 6.14 -18.79 5.52
N PRO A 313 5.08 -19.30 4.90
CA PRO A 313 4.34 -20.42 5.45
C PRO A 313 5.16 -21.71 5.41
N ALA A 314 5.00 -22.52 6.47
CA ALA A 314 5.66 -23.81 6.67
C ALA A 314 5.41 -24.81 5.53
#